data_AF-A0A7S6M8K7-F1
#
_entry.id   AF-A0A7S6M8K7-F1
#
_cell.length_a   1.000
_cell.length_b   1.000
_cell.length_c   1.000
_cell.angle_alpha   90.00
_cell.angle_beta   90.00
_cell.angle_gamma   90.00
#
_symmetry.space_group_name_H-M   'P 1'
#
loop_
_entity.id
_entity.type
_entity.pdbx_description
1 polymer ?
#
loop_
_entity_poly.entity_id
_entity_poly.type
_entity_poly.pdbx_seq_one_letter_code
_entity_poly.pdbx_strand_id
1 'polypeptide(L)'
;MIGWLSAANLVAWAPFVNPLKLPPGTRLWLVLPLLLCVAIVYRVTRAQSAAGLVRPTLTTFLNILIGMVLIAAGAYAAHELVLRMA
;
A
#
# COMPACT_ATOMS: atom_id res chain seq x y z
N MET A 1 -2.18 37.20 -7.51
CA MET A 1 -2.65 36.02 -6.77
C MET A 1 -2.11 34.69 -7.33
N ILE A 2 -0.88 34.66 -7.89
CA ILE A 2 -0.32 33.50 -8.65
C ILE A 2 0.83 32.77 -7.90
N GLY A 3 1.41 33.36 -6.85
CA GLY A 3 2.56 32.78 -6.14
C GLY A 3 2.26 31.59 -5.22
N TRP A 4 1.02 31.45 -4.73
CA TRP A 4 0.66 30.39 -3.76
C TRP A 4 0.48 29.00 -4.39
N LEU A 5 0.17 28.94 -5.69
CA LEU A 5 0.03 27.69 -6.42
C LEU A 5 1.38 26.99 -6.63
N SER A 6 2.50 27.72 -6.75
CA SER A 6 3.81 27.09 -6.97
C SER A 6 4.37 26.46 -5.69
N ALA A 7 4.23 27.13 -4.54
CA ALA A 7 4.67 26.61 -3.25
C ALA A 7 3.83 25.40 -2.81
N ALA A 8 2.51 25.45 -2.93
CA ALA A 8 1.64 24.33 -2.60
C ALA A 8 1.88 23.11 -3.52
N ASN A 9 2.14 23.35 -4.81
CA ASN A 9 2.47 22.29 -5.76
C ASN A 9 3.82 21.65 -5.41
N LEU A 10 4.86 22.44 -5.11
CA LEU A 10 6.16 21.92 -4.67
C LEU A 10 6.08 21.11 -3.35
N VAL A 11 5.24 21.53 -2.40
CA VAL A 11 5.04 20.81 -1.14
C VAL A 11 4.32 19.47 -1.35
N ALA A 12 3.39 19.37 -2.29
CA ALA A 12 2.73 18.11 -2.63
C ALA A 12 3.71 17.05 -3.16
N TRP A 13 4.80 17.48 -3.81
CA TRP A 13 5.87 16.60 -4.29
C TRP A 13 6.92 16.27 -3.22
N ALA A 14 7.00 17.05 -2.13
CA ALA A 14 7.99 16.88 -1.08
C ALA A 14 8.13 15.44 -0.53
N PRO A 15 7.05 14.68 -0.24
CA PRO A 15 7.19 13.31 0.26
C PRO A 15 7.76 12.32 -0.77
N PHE A 16 7.71 12.63 -2.07
CA PHE A 16 8.26 11.78 -3.14
C PHE A 16 9.73 12.11 -3.43
N VAL A 17 10.15 13.36 -3.21
CA VAL A 17 11.54 13.79 -3.40
C VAL A 17 12.37 13.59 -2.12
N ASN A 18 11.73 13.68 -0.95
CA ASN A 18 12.34 13.44 0.36
C ASN A 18 11.55 12.36 1.10
N PRO A 19 11.86 11.06 0.85
CA PRO A 19 11.13 9.98 1.48
C PRO A 19 11.32 10.04 3.00
N LEU A 20 10.20 10.06 3.72
CA LEU A 20 10.17 9.96 5.18
C LEU A 20 10.89 8.68 5.59
N LYS A 21 11.99 8.82 6.33
CA LYS A 21 12.74 7.70 6.91
C LYS A 21 11.93 7.09 8.04
N LEU A 22 10.99 6.22 7.68
CA LEU A 22 10.20 5.47 8.66
C LEU A 22 11.04 4.31 9.22
N PRO A 23 11.06 4.14 10.55
CA PRO A 23 11.62 2.95 11.19
C PRO A 23 11.08 1.66 10.53
N PRO A 24 11.89 0.61 10.38
CA PRO A 24 11.46 -0.63 9.70
C PRO A 24 10.18 -1.22 10.31
N GLY A 25 10.03 -1.17 11.64
CA GLY A 25 8.88 -1.71 12.36
C GLY A 25 7.58 -0.93 12.20
N THR A 26 7.62 0.37 11.88
CA THR A 26 6.39 1.19 11.75
C THR A 26 5.69 1.02 10.41
N ARG A 27 6.37 0.50 9.39
CA ARG A 27 5.81 0.33 8.04
C ARG A 27 4.67 -0.68 8.02
N LEU A 28 4.84 -1.82 8.69
CA LEU A 28 3.79 -2.86 8.78
C LEU A 28 2.55 -2.34 9.52
N TRP A 29 2.76 -1.58 10.59
CA TRP A 29 1.68 -0.95 11.35
C TRP A 29 0.86 0.07 10.56
N LEU A 30 1.44 0.70 9.54
CA LEU A 30 0.72 1.60 8.64
C LEU A 30 0.00 0.84 7.52
N VAL A 31 0.61 -0.24 7.02
CA VAL A 31 0.07 -1.03 5.90
C VAL A 31 -1.15 -1.85 6.31
N LEU A 32 -1.14 -2.50 7.48
CA LEU A 32 -2.24 -3.34 7.94
C LEU A 32 -3.60 -2.61 8.04
N PRO A 33 -3.73 -1.47 8.73
CA PRO A 33 -5.01 -0.75 8.80
C PRO A 33 -5.45 -0.20 7.44
N LEU A 34 -4.50 0.22 6.59
CA LEU A 34 -4.80 0.66 5.22
C LEU A 34 -5.40 -0.49 4.40
N LEU A 35 -4.78 -1.66 4.43
CA LEU A 35 -5.25 -2.86 3.73
C LEU A 35 -6.63 -3.30 4.22
N LEU A 36 -6.86 -3.22 5.53
CA LEU A 36 -8.16 -3.52 6.12
C LEU A 36 -9.23 -2.54 5.59
N CYS A 37 -8.92 -1.25 5.53
CA CYS A 37 -9.81 -0.24 4.99
C CYS A 37 -10.14 -0.50 3.51
N VAL A 38 -9.15 -0.81 2.67
CA VAL A 38 -9.35 -1.17 1.27
C VAL A 38 -10.22 -2.43 1.13
N ALA A 39 -9.96 -3.47 1.93
CA ALA A 39 -10.74 -4.69 1.90
C ALA A 39 -12.21 -4.46 2.28
N ILE A 40 -12.45 -3.62 3.29
CA ILE A 40 -13.79 -3.21 3.72
C ILE A 40 -14.49 -2.43 2.60
N VAL A 41 -13.89 -1.35 2.09
CA VAL A 41 -14.48 -0.51 1.03
C VAL A 41 -14.76 -1.33 -0.23
N TYR A 42 -13.83 -2.19 -0.62
CA TYR A 42 -14.00 -3.07 -1.76
C TYR A 42 -15.18 -4.03 -1.57
N ARG A 43 -15.35 -4.62 -0.38
CA ARG A 43 -16.46 -5.54 -0.14
C ARG A 43 -17.79 -4.83 0.06
N VAL A 44 -17.82 -3.68 0.72
CA VAL A 44 -19.04 -2.88 0.88
C VAL A 44 -19.58 -2.43 -0.47
N THR A 45 -18.72 -2.07 -1.42
CA THR A 45 -19.15 -1.68 -2.78
C THR A 45 -19.58 -2.88 -3.64
N ARG A 46 -19.15 -4.11 -3.31
CA ARG A 46 -19.39 -5.30 -4.15
C ARG A 46 -20.35 -6.34 -3.54
N ALA A 47 -20.70 -6.23 -2.26
CA ALA A 47 -21.55 -7.20 -1.56
C ALA A 47 -23.03 -6.82 -1.66
N GLN A 48 -23.88 -7.79 -2.03
CA GLN A 48 -25.33 -7.61 -2.12
C GLN A 48 -26.06 -7.84 -0.78
N SER A 49 -25.35 -8.33 0.25
CA SER A 49 -25.93 -8.67 1.56
C SER A 49 -24.93 -8.45 2.69
N ALA A 50 -25.37 -7.79 3.77
CA ALA A 50 -24.51 -7.44 4.91
C ALA A 50 -24.20 -8.62 5.84
N ALA A 51 -25.09 -9.62 5.90
CA ALA A 51 -24.98 -10.75 6.84
C ALA A 51 -23.77 -11.67 6.56
N GLY A 52 -23.15 -11.56 5.38
CA GLY A 52 -21.99 -12.35 4.98
C GLY A 52 -20.69 -11.57 4.86
N LEU A 53 -20.59 -10.33 5.36
CA LEU A 53 -19.48 -9.41 5.04
C LEU A 53 -18.12 -9.79 5.65
N VAL A 54 -18.08 -10.32 6.87
CA VAL A 54 -16.83 -10.41 7.64
C VAL A 54 -15.84 -11.43 7.05
N ARG A 55 -16.31 -12.64 6.78
CA ARG A 55 -15.45 -13.73 6.27
C ARG A 55 -14.84 -13.41 4.90
N PRO A 56 -15.61 -12.95 3.89
CA PRO A 56 -15.06 -12.55 2.60
C PRO A 56 -14.16 -11.31 2.67
N THR A 57 -14.41 -10.39 3.61
CA THR A 57 -13.54 -9.22 3.84
C THR A 57 -12.17 -9.67 4.34
N LEU A 58 -12.13 -10.57 5.33
CA LEU A 58 -10.89 -11.19 5.82
C LEU A 58 -10.14 -11.93 4.69
N THR A 59 -10.85 -12.72 3.87
CA THR A 59 -10.21 -13.39 2.72
C THR A 59 -9.63 -12.37 1.72
N THR A 60 -10.33 -11.27 1.46
CA THR A 60 -9.86 -10.22 0.55
C THR A 60 -8.61 -9.54 1.12
N PHE A 61 -8.64 -9.20 2.40
CA PHE A 61 -7.51 -8.65 3.12
C PHE A 61 -6.27 -9.56 3.03
N LEU A 62 -6.44 -10.86 3.33
CA LEU A 62 -5.35 -11.84 3.25
C LEU A 62 -4.82 -11.99 1.83
N ASN A 63 -5.69 -12.04 0.81
CA ASN A 63 -5.26 -12.12 -0.58
C ASN A 63 -4.41 -10.91 -1.00
N ILE A 64 -4.79 -9.69 -0.60
CA ILE A 64 -4.01 -8.50 -0.91
C ILE A 64 -2.68 -8.53 -0.16
N LEU A 65 -2.68 -8.90 1.11
CA LEU A 65 -1.46 -9.00 1.92
C LEU A 65 -0.47 -10.00 1.31
N ILE A 66 -0.94 -11.21 0.98
CA ILE A 66 -0.13 -12.25 0.34
C ILE A 66 0.38 -11.77 -1.03
N GLY A 67 -0.48 -11.16 -1.84
CA GLY A 67 -0.09 -10.61 -3.14
C GLY A 67 1.03 -9.58 -3.03
N MET A 68 0.93 -8.64 -2.07
CA MET A 68 1.99 -7.65 -1.83
C MET A 68 3.31 -8.29 -1.40
N VAL A 69 3.27 -9.31 -0.53
CA VAL A 69 4.47 -10.05 -0.11
C VAL A 69 5.12 -10.76 -1.29
N LEU A 70 4.33 -11.44 -2.14
CA LEU A 70 4.83 -12.14 -3.32
C LEU A 70 5.47 -11.17 -4.32
N ILE A 71 4.85 -10.01 -4.56
CA ILE A 71 5.40 -8.98 -5.46
C ILE A 71 6.73 -8.44 -4.90
N ALA A 72 6.78 -8.12 -3.61
CA ALA A 72 7.99 -7.62 -2.96
C ALA A 72 9.12 -8.67 -3.00
N ALA A 73 8.81 -9.94 -2.72
CA ALA A 73 9.77 -11.03 -2.80
C ALA A 73 10.27 -11.27 -4.22
N GLY A 74 9.38 -11.21 -5.22
CA GLY A 74 9.74 -11.33 -6.63
C GLY A 74 10.66 -10.21 -7.09
N ALA A 75 10.36 -8.95 -6.72
CA ALA A 75 11.21 -7.81 -7.03
C ALA A 75 12.59 -7.90 -6.36
N TYR A 76 12.62 -8.35 -5.10
CA TYR A 76 13.88 -8.58 -4.38
C TYR A 76 14.73 -9.68 -5.04
N ALA A 77 14.11 -10.81 -5.38
CA ALA A 77 14.81 -11.91 -6.05
C ALA A 77 15.34 -11.50 -7.43
N ALA A 78 14.57 -10.73 -8.20
CA ALA A 78 15.01 -10.20 -9.49
C ALA A 78 16.18 -9.22 -9.33
N HIS A 79 16.13 -8.32 -8.33
CA HIS A 79 17.22 -7.40 -8.04
C HIS A 79 18.52 -8.13 -7.65
N GLU A 80 18.41 -9.12 -6.77
CA GLU A 80 19.52 -9.95 -6.34
C GLU A 80 20.12 -10.76 -7.50
N LEU A 81 19.27 -11.26 -8.40
CA LEU A 81 19.72 -11.97 -9.60
C LEU A 81 20.54 -11.06 -10.52
N VAL A 82 20.09 -9.80 -10.72
CA VAL A 82 20.82 -8.80 -11.50
C VAL A 82 22.17 -8.49 -10.87
N LEU A 83 22.23 -8.30 -9.54
CA LEU A 83 23.50 -8.03 -8.83
C LEU A 83 24.50 -9.19 -8.92
N ARG A 84 24.03 -10.44 -9.10
CA ARG A 84 24.90 -11.61 -9.28
C ARG A 84 25.38 -11.80 -10.72
N MET A 85 24.68 -11.22 -11.69
CA MET A 85 25.02 -11.29 -13.11
C MET A 85 25.86 -10.09 -13.58
N ALA A 86 25.86 -8.99 -12.83
CA ALA A 86 26.67 -7.80 -13.05
C ALA A 86 28.06 -7.95 -12.44
#